data_AF-W9VKE2-F1
#
_entry.id   AF-W9VKE2-F1
#
_cell.length_a   1.000
_cell.length_b   1.000
_cell.length_c   1.000
_cell.angle_alpha   90.00
_cell.angle_beta   90.00
_cell.angle_gamma   90.00
#
_symmetry.space_group_name_H-M   'P 1'
#
loop_
_entity.id
_entity.type
_entity.pdbx_description
1 polymer ?
#
loop_
_entity_poly.entity_id
_entity_poly.type
_entity_poly.pdbx_seq_one_letter_code
_entity_poly.pdbx_strand_id
1 'polypeptide(L)'
;MYNTEMPNYPLPYGEDNADLSNFNDWGHFSQIVWKDTREVGCATQYCPVGLANTGSGTSPYFTVCNYSPAGMTPVHLIRAKVY
;
A
#
# COMPACT_ATOMS: atom_id res chain seq x y z
N MET A 1 10.37 2.15 0.71
CA MET A 1 9.14 2.22 -0.10
C MET A 1 7.93 2.45 0.81
N TYR A 2 7.63 1.58 1.80
CA TYR A 2 6.44 1.77 2.66
C TYR A 2 6.70 1.69 4.18
N ASN A 3 7.93 1.49 4.63
CA ASN A 3 8.26 1.52 6.07
C ASN A 3 8.06 2.91 6.69
N THR A 4 8.04 3.96 5.87
CA THR A 4 7.74 5.34 6.28
C THR A 4 6.23 5.57 6.46
N GLU A 5 5.40 4.71 5.89
CA GLU A 5 3.94 4.75 6.01
C GLU A 5 3.45 4.00 7.27
N MET A 6 4.18 2.98 7.71
CA MET A 6 3.84 2.18 8.90
C MET A 6 3.57 3.03 10.16
N PRO A 7 4.40 4.03 10.54
CA PRO A 7 4.14 4.85 11.72
C PRO A 7 2.88 5.73 11.62
N ASN A 8 2.39 5.96 10.39
CA ASN A 8 1.23 6.83 10.14
C ASN A 8 -0.09 6.04 10.09
N TYR A 9 -0.04 4.71 10.16
CA TYR A 9 -1.26 3.89 10.19
C TYR A 9 -2.04 4.16 11.48
N PRO A 10 -3.36 4.45 11.41
CA PRO A 10 -4.17 4.74 12.58
C PRO A 10 -4.31 3.50 13.47
N LEU A 11 -3.93 3.63 14.74
CA LEU A 11 -4.07 2.57 15.73
C LEU A 11 -5.47 2.57 16.35
N PRO A 12 -5.95 1.40 16.84
CA PRO A 12 -5.25 0.10 16.86
C PRO A 12 -5.36 -0.69 15.55
N TYR A 13 -4.43 -1.64 15.33
CA TYR A 13 -4.47 -2.56 14.18
C TYR A 13 -5.66 -3.53 14.27
N GLY A 14 -6.16 -3.95 13.10
CA GLY A 14 -7.19 -4.99 13.00
C GLY A 14 -8.61 -4.52 13.27
N GLU A 15 -8.82 -3.23 13.54
CA GLU A 15 -10.14 -2.62 13.66
C GLU A 15 -10.73 -2.21 12.31
N ASP A 16 -12.05 -2.22 12.26
CA ASP A 16 -12.85 -1.90 11.09
C ASP A 16 -13.16 -0.39 10.98
N ASN A 17 -12.39 0.49 11.64
CA ASN A 17 -12.71 1.93 11.73
C ASN A 17 -11.49 2.85 11.62
N ALA A 18 -10.50 2.45 10.83
CA ALA A 18 -9.31 3.26 10.54
C ALA A 18 -9.69 4.68 10.06
N ASP A 19 -9.03 5.70 10.61
CA ASP A 19 -9.21 7.10 10.17
C ASP A 19 -8.61 7.32 8.77
N LEU A 20 -9.49 7.64 7.81
CA LEU A 20 -9.15 7.85 6.41
C LEU A 20 -8.70 9.30 6.09
N SER A 21 -8.68 10.21 7.08
CA SER A 21 -8.37 11.63 6.86
C SER A 21 -7.01 11.86 6.18
N ASN A 22 -6.01 11.04 6.53
CA ASN A 22 -4.65 11.09 5.98
C ASN A 22 -4.30 9.80 5.21
N PHE A 23 -5.27 9.22 4.51
CA PHE A 23 -5.11 7.92 3.83
C PHE A 23 -3.89 7.85 2.90
N ASN A 24 -3.53 8.96 2.24
CA ASN A 24 -2.36 9.02 1.36
C ASN A 24 -1.02 8.75 2.08
N ASP A 25 -0.97 8.93 3.40
CA ASP A 25 0.26 8.78 4.20
C ASP A 25 0.49 7.35 4.69
N TRP A 26 -0.49 6.46 4.54
CA TRP A 26 -0.42 5.08 5.05
C TRP A 26 -1.09 4.00 4.17
N GLY A 27 -1.80 4.40 3.12
CA GLY A 27 -2.65 3.52 2.33
C GLY A 27 -1.90 2.32 1.72
N HIS A 28 -0.70 2.51 1.17
CA HIS A 28 0.04 1.40 0.56
C HIS A 28 0.49 0.38 1.62
N PHE A 29 0.95 0.85 2.78
CA PHE A 29 1.31 -0.03 3.89
C PHE A 29 0.15 -0.95 4.26
N SER A 30 -1.08 -0.40 4.37
CA SER A 30 -2.23 -1.21 4.78
C SER A 30 -2.60 -2.33 3.78
N GLN A 31 -2.36 -2.14 2.47
CA GLN A 31 -2.53 -3.21 1.49
C GLN A 31 -1.49 -4.33 1.66
N ILE A 32 -0.25 -3.99 2.02
CA ILE A 32 0.82 -4.98 2.22
C ILE A 32 0.51 -5.90 3.39
N VAL A 33 -0.06 -5.35 4.46
CA VAL A 33 -0.40 -6.10 5.68
C VAL A 33 -1.88 -6.47 5.75
N TRP A 34 -2.59 -6.44 4.63
CA TRP A 34 -4.02 -6.70 4.60
C TRP A 34 -4.32 -8.15 4.99
N LYS A 35 -5.12 -8.35 6.05
CA LYS A 35 -5.37 -9.66 6.67
C LYS A 35 -5.93 -10.68 5.70
N ASP A 36 -6.70 -10.26 4.70
CA ASP A 36 -7.40 -11.17 3.79
C ASP A 36 -6.71 -11.39 2.44
N THR A 37 -5.66 -10.62 2.13
CA THR A 37 -4.86 -10.82 0.92
C THR A 37 -4.03 -12.10 1.06
N ARG A 38 -3.99 -12.91 0.01
CA ARG A 38 -3.34 -14.24 -0.01
C ARG A 38 -2.23 -14.34 -1.03
N GLU A 39 -2.35 -13.59 -2.11
CA GLU A 39 -1.48 -13.66 -3.26
C GLU A 39 -1.07 -12.24 -3.67
N VAL A 40 0.16 -12.13 -4.15
CA VAL A 40 0.71 -10.91 -4.74
C VAL A 40 1.45 -11.27 -6.02
N GLY A 41 1.18 -10.51 -7.09
CA GLY A 41 1.91 -10.58 -8.34
C GLY A 41 2.48 -9.22 -8.66
N CYS A 42 3.80 -9.13 -8.82
CA CYS A 42 4.49 -7.88 -9.13
C CYS A 42 5.21 -7.95 -10.49
N ALA A 43 5.28 -6.82 -11.17
CA ALA A 43 6.08 -6.63 -12.37
C ALA A 43 6.88 -5.33 -12.25
N THR A 44 8.13 -5.36 -12.69
CA THR A 44 9.02 -4.19 -12.66
C THR A 44 9.54 -3.91 -14.07
N GLN A 45 9.44 -2.66 -14.50
CA GLN A 45 10.03 -2.19 -15.76
C GLN A 45 11.05 -1.08 -15.55
N TYR A 46 12.14 -1.15 -16.30
CA TYR A 46 13.13 -0.08 -16.37
C TYR A 46 12.73 0.95 -17.43
N CYS A 47 12.61 2.21 -17.01
CA CYS A 47 12.25 3.36 -17.84
C CYS A 47 13.48 4.26 -18.01
N PRO A 48 14.24 4.17 -19.12
CA PRO A 48 15.53 4.84 -19.28
C PRO A 48 15.46 6.37 -19.27
N VAL A 49 14.29 6.94 -19.59
CA VAL A 49 14.03 8.38 -19.54
C VAL A 49 13.38 8.84 -18.22
N GLY A 50 13.29 7.93 -17.24
CA GLY A 50 12.61 8.17 -15.98
C GLY A 50 11.08 7.98 -16.07
N LEU A 51 10.42 8.22 -14.94
CA LEU A 51 8.97 8.18 -14.80
C LEU A 51 8.39 9.59 -14.95
N ALA A 52 7.26 9.68 -15.66
CA ALA A 52 6.49 10.92 -15.73
C ALA A 52 5.61 11.08 -14.48
N ASN A 53 5.29 12.33 -14.11
CA ASN A 53 4.41 12.68 -12.99
C ASN A 53 4.90 12.16 -11.62
N THR A 54 6.22 12.07 -11.43
CA THR A 54 6.82 11.72 -10.14
C THR A 54 7.63 12.89 -9.58
N GLY A 55 7.95 12.84 -8.29
CA GLY A 55 8.92 13.76 -7.69
C GLY A 55 10.33 13.60 -8.27
N SER A 56 11.19 14.58 -8.02
CA SER A 56 12.61 14.51 -8.41
C SER A 56 13.34 13.37 -7.68
N GLY A 57 14.34 12.77 -8.35
CA GLY A 57 15.14 11.68 -7.77
C GLY A 57 14.43 10.32 -7.72
N THR A 58 13.28 10.16 -8.38
CA THR A 58 12.58 8.88 -8.46
C THR A 58 13.39 7.86 -9.28
N SER A 59 13.48 6.64 -8.77
CA SER A 59 14.13 5.52 -9.46
C SER A 59 13.54 5.30 -10.85
N PRO A 60 14.34 5.00 -11.90
CA PRO A 60 13.82 4.66 -13.22
C PRO A 60 13.14 3.28 -13.27
N TYR A 61 13.14 2.51 -12.18
CA TYR A 61 12.41 1.25 -12.09
C TYR A 61 10.97 1.48 -11.61
N PHE A 62 10.01 1.12 -12.43
CA PHE A 62 8.59 1.18 -12.14
C PHE A 62 8.05 -0.19 -11.76
N THR A 63 7.64 -0.36 -10.51
CA THR A 63 7.07 -1.62 -10.01
C THR A 63 5.59 -1.45 -9.73
N VAL A 64 4.78 -2.37 -10.25
CA VAL A 64 3.35 -2.48 -9.95
C VAL A 64 3.10 -3.85 -9.33
N CYS A 65 2.32 -3.90 -8.26
CA CYS A 65 1.90 -5.14 -7.60
C CYS A 65 0.37 -5.20 -7.52
N ASN A 66 -0.20 -6.33 -7.96
CA ASN A 66 -1.61 -6.66 -7.77
C ASN A 66 -1.74 -7.66 -6.62
N TYR A 67 -2.79 -7.49 -5.83
CA TYR A 67 -3.06 -8.27 -4.62
C TYR A 67 -4.40 -8.99 -4.75
N SER A 68 -4.46 -10.26 -4.32
CA SER A 68 -5.67 -11.09 -4.38
C SER A 68 -5.89 -11.87 -3.09
N PRO A 69 -7.11 -11.86 -2.50
CA PRO A 69 -8.15 -10.85 -2.70
C PRO A 69 -7.61 -9.43 -2.46
N ALA A 70 -8.21 -8.46 -3.16
CA ALA A 70 -7.87 -7.05 -2.98
C ALA A 70 -8.15 -6.61 -1.54
N GLY A 71 -7.28 -5.75 -1.00
CA GLY A 71 -7.57 -5.01 0.21
C GLY A 71 -8.58 -3.90 -0.05
N MET A 72 -9.00 -3.22 1.02
CA MET A 72 -9.83 -2.01 0.96
C MET A 72 -11.14 -2.17 0.19
N THR A 73 -11.77 -3.35 0.28
CA THR A 73 -13.08 -3.57 -0.33
C THR A 73 -14.19 -3.08 0.61
N PRO A 74 -15.32 -2.55 0.10
CA PRO A 74 -16.39 -1.98 0.93
C PRO A 74 -17.00 -2.95 1.96
N VAL A 75 -16.81 -4.26 1.77
CA VAL A 75 -17.37 -5.32 2.61
C VAL A 75 -16.47 -5.63 3.82
N HIS A 76 -15.20 -5.22 3.78
CA HIS A 76 -14.23 -5.36 4.87
C HIS A 76 -13.53 -4.02 5.05
N LEU A 77 -13.96 -3.29 6.08
CA LEU A 77 -13.25 -2.13 6.60
C LEU A 77 -11.78 -2.51 6.90
N ILE A 78 -10.90 -1.51 7.01
CA ILE A 78 -9.45 -1.67 6.85
C ILE A 78 -8.80 -2.60 7.88
N ARG A 79 -8.71 -3.91 7.56
CA ARG A 79 -8.11 -4.94 8.41
C ARG A 79 -6.64 -5.15 8.06
N ALA A 80 -5.80 -4.20 8.42
CA ALA A 80 -4.35 -4.40 8.47
C ALA A 80 -3.99 -5.24 9.71
N LYS A 81 -3.13 -6.25 9.55
CA LYS A 81 -2.61 -7.05 10.66
C LYS A 81 -1.09 -7.11 10.62
N VAL A 82 -0.45 -6.55 11.65
CA VAL A 82 0.98 -6.62 11.90
C VAL A 82 1.19 -7.56 13.09
N TYR A 83 2.10 -8.52 12.98
CA TYR A 83 2.46 -9.46 14.05
C TYR A 83 3.74 -9.00 14.76
#